data_AF-A0A956VPB6-F1
#
_entry.id   AF-A0A956VPB6-F1
#
_cell.length_a   1.000
_cell.length_b   1.000
_cell.length_c   1.000
_cell.angle_alpha   90.00
_cell.angle_beta   90.00
_cell.angle_gamma   90.00
#
_symmetry.space_group_name_H-M   'P 1'
#
loop_
_entity.id
_entity.type
_entity.pdbx_description
1 polymer ?
#
loop_
_entity_poly.entity_id
_entity_poly.type
_entity_poly.pdbx_seq_one_letter_code
_entity_poly.pdbx_strand_id
1 'polypeptide(L)'
;DQLTEGVAAADLVEVVEDAAPVTPAELNAYVAAWKPSFDRKHGGPDKAPKFPMPNNLDFLLRQGFLTGDDELKEHVRNTLHRMALGGLFDQVGGGFARYSTDVLWKVPHFEKMLYDNAQLVSSYSRAYQAFGDPLYRDVVERTLAFVEREMTSPEGAFYSALDADSEGEEGLFYVWTKEELEAVLGDDLALATDYYSINAKGLWERGRYILLRQEDDAAFAKSTGMDPDEL
;
A
#
# COMPACT_ATOMS: atom_id res chain seq x y z
N ASP A 1 6.35 14.39 43.02
CA ASP A 1 7.22 14.60 41.86
C ASP A 1 6.31 15.09 40.74
N GLN A 2 6.49 16.35 40.29
CA GLN A 2 5.52 17.04 39.43
C GLN A 2 5.34 16.37 38.07
N LEU A 3 6.34 15.59 37.64
CA LEU A 3 6.26 14.75 36.44
C LEU A 3 5.31 13.56 36.62
N THR A 4 5.32 12.90 37.78
CA THR A 4 4.44 11.75 38.07
C THR A 4 2.97 12.18 38.15
N GLU A 5 2.70 13.33 38.77
CA GLU A 5 1.36 13.92 38.81
C GLU A 5 0.91 14.41 37.43
N GLY A 6 1.82 14.97 36.62
CA GLY A 6 1.54 15.42 35.25
C GLY A 6 1.19 14.28 34.30
N VAL A 7 1.88 13.14 34.40
CA VAL A 7 1.56 11.92 33.61
C VAL A 7 0.23 11.31 34.05
N ALA A 8 -0.03 11.24 35.36
CA ALA A 8 -1.31 10.74 35.88
C ALA A 8 -2.51 11.62 35.49
N ALA A 9 -2.31 12.93 35.32
CA ALA A 9 -3.35 13.85 34.87
C ALA A 9 -3.55 13.86 33.34
N ALA A 10 -2.53 13.44 32.56
CA ALA A 10 -2.59 13.39 31.09
C ALA A 10 -3.19 12.08 30.56
N ASP A 11 -3.12 10.98 31.32
CA ASP A 11 -3.55 9.63 30.91
C ASP A 11 -4.85 9.13 31.56
N LEU A 12 -5.75 10.03 31.97
CA LEU A 12 -7.11 9.63 32.33
C LEU A 12 -7.97 9.52 31.06
N VAL A 13 -7.71 8.48 30.25
CA VAL A 13 -8.78 7.90 29.45
C VAL A 13 -9.75 7.31 30.46
N GLU A 14 -10.85 8.01 30.75
CA GLU A 14 -11.93 7.45 31.55
C GLU A 14 -12.37 6.15 30.88
N VAL A 15 -12.11 5.03 31.54
CA VAL A 15 -12.60 3.73 31.08
C VAL A 15 -14.11 3.80 31.18
N VAL A 16 -14.78 3.90 30.03
CA VAL A 16 -16.23 3.83 29.98
C VAL A 16 -16.62 2.38 30.29
N GLU A 17 -16.89 2.10 31.56
CA GLU A 17 -17.19 0.74 32.05
C GLU A 17 -18.51 0.18 31.49
N ASP A 18 -19.38 1.05 30.95
CA ASP A 18 -20.76 0.73 30.55
C ASP A 18 -21.12 1.24 29.13
N ALA A 19 -20.18 1.20 28.18
CA ALA A 19 -20.54 1.44 26.78
C ALA A 19 -21.38 0.26 26.26
N ALA A 20 -22.63 0.51 25.87
CA ALA A 20 -23.45 -0.49 25.22
C ALA A 20 -22.69 -1.06 24.00
N PRO A 21 -22.72 -2.40 23.76
CA PRO A 21 -22.07 -2.97 22.60
C PRO A 21 -22.59 -2.36 21.31
N VAL A 22 -21.69 -2.03 20.38
CA VAL A 22 -22.08 -1.52 19.06
C VAL A 22 -22.95 -2.57 18.37
N THR A 23 -24.14 -2.17 17.94
CA THR A 23 -25.10 -3.04 17.27
C THR A 23 -24.79 -3.20 15.78
N PRO A 24 -25.21 -4.30 15.14
CA PRO A 24 -25.09 -4.46 13.69
C PRO A 24 -25.76 -3.32 12.90
N ALA A 25 -26.86 -2.76 13.41
CA ALA A 25 -27.55 -1.64 12.77
C ALA A 25 -26.70 -0.36 12.77
N GLU A 26 -26.01 -0.07 13.87
CA GLU A 26 -25.09 1.06 13.97
C GLU A 26 -23.88 0.89 13.05
N LEU A 27 -23.28 -0.31 13.01
CA LEU A 27 -22.19 -0.61 12.07
C LEU A 27 -22.60 -0.39 10.62
N ASN A 28 -23.78 -0.89 10.24
CA ASN A 28 -24.32 -0.70 8.89
C ASN A 28 -24.56 0.79 8.58
N ALA A 29 -25.04 1.57 9.55
CA ALA A 29 -25.23 3.01 9.38
C ALA A 29 -23.88 3.74 9.17
N TYR A 30 -22.83 3.40 9.92
CA TYR A 30 -21.49 3.96 9.73
C TYR A 30 -20.92 3.62 8.36
N VAL A 31 -21.04 2.36 7.95
CA VAL A 31 -20.61 1.92 6.62
C VAL A 31 -21.37 2.67 5.52
N ALA A 32 -22.70 2.80 5.64
CA ALA A 32 -23.51 3.53 4.66
C ALA A 32 -23.10 5.00 4.53
N ALA A 33 -22.73 5.65 5.63
CA ALA A 33 -22.22 7.02 5.63
C ALA A 33 -20.82 7.15 5.01
N TRP A 34 -20.04 6.06 4.98
CA TRP A 34 -18.68 6.04 4.46
C TRP A 34 -18.61 5.73 2.95
N LYS A 35 -19.49 4.87 2.43
CA LYS A 35 -19.57 4.51 1.01
C LYS A 35 -19.55 5.68 0.01
N PRO A 36 -20.09 6.88 0.30
CA PRO A 36 -19.99 8.02 -0.59
C PRO A 36 -18.55 8.47 -0.88
N SER A 37 -17.62 8.31 0.07
CA SER A 37 -16.22 8.72 -0.12
C SER A 37 -15.37 7.65 -0.80
N PHE A 38 -15.94 6.51 -1.20
CA PHE A 38 -15.20 5.45 -1.86
C PHE A 38 -14.87 5.83 -3.30
N ASP A 39 -13.58 5.84 -3.62
CA ASP A 39 -13.12 5.93 -4.99
C ASP A 39 -13.34 4.58 -5.69
N ARG A 40 -14.40 4.51 -6.48
CA ARG A 40 -14.75 3.30 -7.24
C ARG A 40 -13.82 3.04 -8.42
N LYS A 41 -12.96 4.00 -8.80
CA LYS A 41 -12.05 3.88 -9.94
C LYS A 41 -10.64 3.50 -9.50
N HIS A 42 -10.12 4.18 -8.49
CA HIS A 42 -8.74 4.02 -8.01
C HIS A 42 -8.63 3.44 -6.60
N GLY A 43 -9.74 3.12 -5.93
CA GLY A 43 -9.73 2.58 -4.57
C GLY A 43 -9.31 3.62 -3.52
N GLY A 44 -9.56 3.29 -2.25
CA GLY A 44 -9.40 4.22 -1.12
C GLY A 44 -10.37 5.39 -1.16
N PRO A 45 -10.06 6.49 -0.45
CA PRO A 45 -10.90 7.69 -0.47
C PRO A 45 -10.87 8.37 -1.84
N ASP A 46 -11.86 9.18 -2.19
CA ASP A 46 -11.98 9.91 -3.47
C ASP A 46 -11.19 11.23 -3.54
N LYS A 47 -10.21 11.40 -2.65
CA LYS A 47 -9.41 12.62 -2.51
C LYS A 47 -7.95 12.31 -2.23
N ALA A 48 -7.08 13.27 -2.54
CA ALA A 48 -5.67 13.25 -2.19
C ALA A 48 -5.38 14.11 -0.95
N PRO A 49 -4.33 13.78 -0.15
CA PRO A 49 -3.52 12.57 -0.24
C PRO A 49 -4.29 11.30 0.15
N LYS A 50 -3.84 10.14 -0.33
CA LYS A 50 -4.42 8.83 -0.02
C LYS A 50 -3.52 8.03 0.92
N PHE A 51 -4.07 7.66 2.07
CA PHE A 51 -3.42 6.78 3.05
C PHE A 51 -3.95 5.35 2.93
N PRO A 52 -3.12 4.31 3.10
CA PRO A 52 -3.55 2.92 3.00
C PRO A 52 -4.62 2.50 4.01
N MET A 53 -4.56 3.05 5.23
CA MET A 53 -5.50 2.79 6.34
C MET A 53 -5.81 1.28 6.55
N PRO A 54 -4.84 0.43 6.92
CA PRO A 54 -5.03 -1.03 6.99
C PRO A 54 -6.19 -1.48 7.90
N ASN A 55 -6.36 -0.84 9.07
CA ASN A 55 -7.46 -1.15 10.00
C ASN A 55 -8.84 -0.91 9.38
N ASN A 56 -8.95 0.12 8.54
CA ASN A 56 -10.17 0.44 7.82
C ASN A 56 -10.49 -0.64 6.78
N LEU A 57 -9.47 -1.06 6.01
CA LEU A 57 -9.61 -2.13 5.02
C LEU A 57 -9.98 -3.47 5.68
N ASP A 58 -9.34 -3.81 6.79
CA ASP A 58 -9.65 -5.02 7.56
C ASP A 58 -11.10 -5.02 8.08
N PHE A 59 -11.57 -3.88 8.60
CA PHE A 59 -12.96 -3.73 9.04
C PHE A 59 -13.94 -3.90 7.89
N LEU A 60 -13.72 -3.20 6.77
CA LEU A 60 -14.60 -3.25 5.61
C LEU A 60 -14.62 -4.65 4.96
N LEU A 61 -13.46 -5.33 4.93
CA LEU A 61 -13.37 -6.71 4.45
C LEU A 61 -14.23 -7.63 5.30
N ARG A 62 -14.08 -7.58 6.63
CA ARG A 62 -14.87 -8.39 7.56
C ARG A 62 -16.36 -8.07 7.44
N GLN A 63 -16.74 -6.80 7.42
CA GLN A 63 -18.14 -6.40 7.26
C GLN A 63 -18.72 -6.91 5.94
N GLY A 64 -18.02 -6.75 4.82
CA GLY A 64 -18.49 -7.22 3.51
C GLY A 64 -18.75 -8.72 3.45
N PHE A 65 -17.93 -9.53 4.13
CA PHE A 65 -18.17 -10.98 4.23
C PHE A 65 -19.27 -11.34 5.23
N LEU A 66 -19.37 -10.64 6.37
CA LEU A 66 -20.39 -10.91 7.39
C LEU A 66 -21.81 -10.55 6.92
N THR A 67 -21.96 -9.46 6.16
CA THR A 67 -23.26 -8.96 5.70
C THR A 67 -23.58 -9.39 4.27
N GLY A 68 -22.61 -9.94 3.54
CA GLY A 68 -22.76 -10.26 2.12
C GLY A 68 -22.71 -9.03 1.19
N ASP A 69 -22.22 -7.89 1.66
CA ASP A 69 -22.13 -6.65 0.88
C ASP A 69 -20.97 -6.69 -0.12
N ASP A 70 -21.30 -6.90 -1.40
CA ASP A 70 -20.34 -6.96 -2.51
C ASP A 70 -19.64 -5.62 -2.77
N GLU A 71 -20.27 -4.48 -2.47
CA GLU A 71 -19.65 -3.17 -2.67
C GLU A 71 -18.45 -2.97 -1.73
N LEU A 72 -18.54 -3.47 -0.49
CA LEU A 72 -17.43 -3.40 0.46
C LEU A 72 -16.27 -4.31 0.05
N LYS A 73 -16.60 -5.54 -0.37
CA LYS A 73 -15.59 -6.50 -0.83
C LYS A 73 -14.86 -5.96 -2.06
N GLU A 74 -15.58 -5.38 -3.01
CA GLU A 74 -15.00 -4.77 -4.20
C GLU A 74 -14.19 -3.52 -3.87
N HIS A 75 -14.67 -2.68 -2.95
CA HIS A 75 -13.90 -1.52 -2.51
C HIS A 75 -12.55 -1.92 -1.92
N VAL A 76 -12.52 -2.92 -1.02
CA VAL A 76 -11.26 -3.43 -0.44
C VAL A 76 -10.38 -4.03 -1.52
N ARG A 77 -10.93 -4.91 -2.38
CA ARG A 77 -10.19 -5.55 -3.47
C ARG A 77 -9.53 -4.51 -4.39
N ASN A 78 -10.30 -3.54 -4.88
CA ASN A 78 -9.81 -2.47 -5.75
C ASN A 78 -8.75 -1.62 -5.05
N THR A 79 -8.95 -1.28 -3.77
CA THR A 79 -7.98 -0.48 -3.01
C THR A 79 -6.64 -1.19 -2.87
N LEU A 80 -6.64 -2.47 -2.47
CA LEU A 80 -5.43 -3.26 -2.36
C LEU A 80 -4.75 -3.45 -3.73
N HIS A 81 -5.51 -3.76 -4.77
CA HIS A 81 -4.96 -3.91 -6.13
C HIS A 81 -4.27 -2.63 -6.61
N ARG A 82 -4.92 -1.48 -6.43
CA ARG A 82 -4.40 -0.18 -6.88
C ARG A 82 -3.17 0.26 -6.11
N MET A 83 -3.10 -0.03 -4.81
CA MET A 83 -1.91 0.22 -4.02
C MET A 83 -0.74 -0.69 -4.43
N ALA A 84 -1.00 -1.98 -4.65
CA ALA A 84 0.02 -2.97 -5.03
C ALA A 84 0.64 -2.72 -6.41
N LEU A 85 -0.19 -2.31 -7.38
CA LEU A 85 0.28 -2.03 -8.75
C LEU A 85 0.76 -0.58 -8.93
N GLY A 86 0.36 0.33 -8.04
CA GLY A 86 0.76 1.73 -8.07
C GLY A 86 2.20 1.97 -7.61
N GLY A 87 2.62 3.23 -7.65
CA GLY A 87 3.94 3.65 -7.18
C GLY A 87 4.04 3.77 -5.65
N LEU A 88 2.94 3.59 -4.92
CA LEU A 88 2.97 3.48 -3.45
C LEU A 88 3.76 2.24 -3.00
N PHE A 89 3.58 1.12 -3.71
CA PHE A 89 4.35 -0.09 -3.50
C PHE A 89 5.61 -0.03 -4.36
N ASP A 90 6.76 -0.27 -3.73
CA ASP A 90 8.04 -0.28 -4.42
C ASP A 90 8.14 -1.53 -5.31
N GLN A 91 8.00 -1.30 -6.62
CA GLN A 91 7.95 -2.33 -7.64
C GLN A 91 9.27 -3.10 -7.81
N VAL A 92 10.37 -2.63 -7.21
CA VAL A 92 11.67 -3.31 -7.24
C VAL A 92 11.99 -3.91 -5.88
N GLY A 93 12.07 -3.05 -4.85
CA GLY A 93 12.55 -3.44 -3.52
C GLY A 93 11.49 -4.01 -2.59
N GLY A 94 10.20 -3.86 -2.92
CA GLY A 94 9.09 -4.19 -2.04
C GLY A 94 8.89 -3.19 -0.89
N GLY A 95 7.82 -3.42 -0.14
CA GLY A 95 7.36 -2.50 0.90
C GLY A 95 6.63 -1.27 0.35
N PHE A 96 5.90 -0.63 1.25
CA PHE A 96 5.05 0.53 0.96
C PHE A 96 5.64 1.81 1.52
N ALA A 97 5.56 2.86 0.72
CA ALA A 97 5.64 4.23 1.18
C ALA A 97 4.42 4.59 2.05
N ARG A 98 4.54 5.64 2.87
CA ARG A 98 3.55 5.99 3.89
C ARG A 98 2.19 6.36 3.32
N TYR A 99 2.17 7.14 2.24
CA TYR A 99 0.94 7.56 1.57
C TYR A 99 1.22 8.02 0.14
N SER A 100 0.16 8.12 -0.68
CA SER A 100 0.23 8.71 -2.01
C SER A 100 -0.22 10.16 -1.97
N THR A 101 0.55 11.06 -2.57
CA THR A 101 0.23 12.48 -2.70
C THR A 101 -0.84 12.75 -3.76
N ASP A 102 -1.10 11.79 -4.65
CA ASP A 102 -2.15 11.84 -5.66
C ASP A 102 -3.28 10.82 -5.42
N VAL A 103 -4.33 10.94 -6.23
CA VAL A 103 -5.51 10.05 -6.16
C VAL A 103 -5.32 8.71 -6.87
N LEU A 104 -4.24 8.52 -7.63
CA LEU A 104 -4.00 7.35 -8.47
C LEU A 104 -3.20 6.26 -7.74
N TRP A 105 -2.67 6.55 -6.55
CA TRP A 105 -1.64 5.76 -5.87
C TRP A 105 -0.31 5.74 -6.63
N LYS A 106 -0.03 6.79 -7.42
CA LYS A 106 1.18 6.86 -8.24
C LYS A 106 2.32 7.53 -7.49
N VAL A 107 2.16 8.75 -6.99
CA VAL A 107 3.27 9.54 -6.42
C VAL A 107 3.34 9.32 -4.90
N PRO A 108 4.29 8.52 -4.39
CA PRO A 108 4.45 8.31 -2.96
C PRO A 108 5.01 9.55 -2.26
N HIS A 109 4.72 9.69 -0.98
CA HIS A 109 5.61 10.35 -0.03
C HIS A 109 6.61 9.29 0.44
N PHE A 110 7.86 9.37 -0.04
CA PHE A 110 8.78 8.22 -0.13
C PHE A 110 9.25 7.63 1.22
N GLU A 111 8.89 8.27 2.33
CA GLU A 111 9.09 7.74 3.70
C GLU A 111 8.42 6.36 3.84
N LYS A 112 9.13 5.39 4.41
CA LYS A 112 8.59 4.04 4.68
C LYS A 112 8.54 3.79 6.18
N MET A 113 7.35 3.53 6.71
CA MET A 113 7.15 3.28 8.15
C MET A 113 6.98 1.78 8.42
N LEU A 114 7.62 1.27 9.49
CA LEU A 114 7.50 -0.15 9.87
C LEU A 114 6.05 -0.52 10.18
N TYR A 115 5.35 0.31 10.96
CA TYR A 115 4.00 -0.01 11.41
C TYR A 115 3.00 -0.07 10.26
N ASP A 116 3.20 0.72 9.20
CA ASP A 116 2.37 0.67 8.00
C ASP A 116 2.61 -0.64 7.24
N ASN A 117 3.87 -0.99 7.00
CA ASN A 117 4.26 -2.23 6.32
C ASN A 117 3.80 -3.48 7.09
N ALA A 118 3.99 -3.51 8.41
CA ALA A 118 3.56 -4.64 9.25
C ALA A 118 2.04 -4.82 9.25
N GLN A 119 1.27 -3.74 9.32
CA GLN A 119 -0.19 -3.81 9.23
C GLN A 119 -0.65 -4.21 7.83
N LEU A 120 -0.01 -3.71 6.76
CA LEU A 120 -0.34 -4.09 5.39
C LEU A 120 -0.06 -5.56 5.10
N VAL A 121 1.03 -6.13 5.62
CA VAL A 121 1.25 -7.59 5.54
C VAL A 121 0.04 -8.36 6.08
N SER A 122 -0.52 -7.92 7.20
CA SER A 122 -1.70 -8.54 7.80
C SER A 122 -2.97 -8.34 6.95
N SER A 123 -3.18 -7.14 6.40
CA SER A 123 -4.34 -6.86 5.53
C SER A 123 -4.28 -7.62 4.21
N TYR A 124 -3.14 -7.64 3.53
CA TYR A 124 -2.96 -8.40 2.29
C TYR A 124 -3.04 -9.91 2.53
N SER A 125 -2.54 -10.43 3.66
CA SER A 125 -2.70 -11.84 4.02
C SER A 125 -4.18 -12.23 4.19
N ARG A 126 -4.98 -11.38 4.84
CA ARG A 126 -6.43 -11.61 4.98
C ARG A 126 -7.16 -11.49 3.66
N ALA A 127 -6.78 -10.53 2.81
CA ALA A 127 -7.33 -10.40 1.48
C ALA A 127 -6.98 -11.60 0.60
N TYR A 128 -5.76 -12.13 0.70
CA TYR A 128 -5.36 -13.37 0.02
C TYR A 128 -6.22 -14.55 0.46
N GLN A 129 -6.42 -14.72 1.77
CA GLN A 129 -7.31 -15.77 2.29
C GLN A 129 -8.75 -15.59 1.79
N ALA A 130 -9.24 -14.36 1.71
CA ALA A 130 -10.62 -14.05 1.34
C ALA A 130 -10.89 -14.15 -0.18
N PHE A 131 -9.91 -13.79 -1.00
CA PHE A 131 -10.10 -13.62 -2.45
C PHE A 131 -9.27 -14.59 -3.31
N GLY A 132 -8.23 -15.21 -2.77
CA GLY A 132 -7.36 -16.16 -3.46
C GLY A 132 -6.44 -15.54 -4.52
N ASP A 133 -6.26 -14.22 -4.51
CA ASP A 133 -5.54 -13.48 -5.55
C ASP A 133 -4.00 -13.57 -5.36
N PRO A 134 -3.25 -14.19 -6.29
CA PRO A 134 -1.81 -14.36 -6.15
C PRO A 134 -1.02 -13.07 -5.95
N LEU A 135 -1.50 -11.93 -6.47
CA LEU A 135 -0.83 -10.64 -6.27
C LEU A 135 -0.71 -10.29 -4.78
N TYR A 136 -1.73 -10.63 -3.98
CA TYR A 136 -1.70 -10.33 -2.55
C TYR A 136 -0.66 -11.16 -1.80
N ARG A 137 -0.43 -12.39 -2.26
CA ARG A 137 0.66 -13.23 -1.73
C ARG A 137 2.02 -12.64 -2.10
N ASP A 138 2.23 -12.25 -3.36
CA ASP A 138 3.47 -11.62 -3.83
C ASP A 138 3.80 -10.37 -2.99
N VAL A 139 2.81 -9.48 -2.81
CA VAL A 139 2.95 -8.28 -1.98
C VAL A 139 3.37 -8.62 -0.55
N VAL A 140 2.77 -9.64 0.07
CA VAL A 140 3.14 -10.07 1.43
C VAL A 140 4.58 -10.56 1.49
N GLU A 141 4.97 -11.45 0.58
CA GLU A 141 6.32 -12.04 0.54
C GLU A 141 7.38 -10.96 0.31
N ARG A 142 7.12 -10.02 -0.62
CA ARG A 142 8.03 -8.92 -0.95
C ARG A 142 8.11 -7.85 0.14
N THR A 143 7.01 -7.53 0.81
CA THR A 143 7.05 -6.62 1.96
C THR A 143 7.79 -7.25 3.14
N LEU A 144 7.63 -8.55 3.39
CA LEU A 144 8.41 -9.25 4.42
C LEU A 144 9.91 -9.26 4.09
N ALA A 145 10.26 -9.54 2.83
CA ALA A 145 11.65 -9.49 2.37
C ALA A 145 12.25 -8.07 2.49
N PHE A 146 11.45 -7.03 2.21
CA PHE A 146 11.85 -5.63 2.48
C PHE A 146 12.08 -5.37 3.97
N VAL A 147 11.17 -5.82 4.84
CA VAL A 147 11.31 -5.63 6.29
C VAL A 147 12.55 -6.35 6.83
N GLU A 148 12.81 -7.57 6.39
CA GLU A 148 14.01 -8.33 6.77
C GLU A 148 15.28 -7.63 6.31
N ARG A 149 15.30 -7.12 5.06
CA ARG A 149 16.50 -6.52 4.46
C ARG A 149 16.80 -5.12 4.96
N GLU A 150 15.78 -4.26 5.05
CA GLU A 150 15.95 -2.82 5.24
C GLU A 150 15.51 -2.34 6.64
N MET A 151 14.57 -3.05 7.27
CA MET A 151 13.93 -2.62 8.52
C MET A 151 14.35 -3.43 9.74
N THR A 152 15.25 -4.41 9.59
CA THR A 152 15.74 -5.28 10.67
C THR A 152 17.22 -5.03 10.91
N SER A 153 17.58 -4.73 12.15
CA SER A 153 18.98 -4.53 12.54
C SER A 153 19.72 -5.88 12.60
N PRO A 154 21.05 -5.90 12.44
CA PRO A 154 21.86 -7.12 12.59
C PRO A 154 21.69 -7.83 13.95
N GLU A 155 21.25 -7.09 14.98
CA GLU A 155 20.98 -7.59 16.32
C GLU A 155 19.56 -8.16 16.50
N GLY A 156 18.72 -8.10 15.45
CA GLY A 156 17.35 -8.60 15.45
C GLY A 156 16.29 -7.63 15.98
N ALA A 157 16.64 -6.35 16.19
CA ALA A 157 15.66 -5.31 16.45
C ALA A 157 15.04 -4.78 15.15
N PHE A 158 13.93 -4.04 15.22
CA PHE A 158 13.34 -3.40 14.06
C PHE A 158 13.53 -1.87 14.10
N TYR A 159 13.89 -1.27 12.98
CA TYR A 159 13.86 0.18 12.78
C TYR A 159 12.40 0.66 12.67
N SER A 160 12.10 1.86 13.15
CA SER A 160 10.72 2.39 13.10
C SER A 160 10.34 2.96 11.73
N ALA A 161 11.31 3.51 11.01
CA ALA A 161 11.10 4.23 9.75
C ALA A 161 12.38 4.29 8.90
N LEU A 162 12.21 4.47 7.60
CA LEU A 162 13.22 4.97 6.67
C LEU A 162 12.79 6.35 6.20
N ASP A 163 13.70 7.30 6.32
CA ASP A 163 13.51 8.67 5.86
C ASP A 163 13.40 8.72 4.32
N ALA A 164 12.65 9.69 3.83
CA ALA A 164 12.46 9.96 2.41
C ALA A 164 13.65 10.75 1.82
N ASP A 165 14.37 11.50 2.65
CA ASP A 165 15.46 12.37 2.22
C ASP A 165 16.73 11.58 1.91
N SER A 166 17.20 11.69 0.68
CA SER A 166 18.45 11.10 0.22
C SER A 166 19.25 12.15 -0.54
N GLU A 167 20.43 12.51 -0.03
CA GLU A 167 21.31 13.52 -0.64
C GLU A 167 20.65 14.92 -0.81
N GLY A 168 19.63 15.23 -0.01
CA GLY A 168 18.87 16.48 -0.11
C GLY A 168 17.77 16.47 -1.18
N GLU A 169 17.49 15.32 -1.81
CA GLU A 169 16.37 15.09 -2.71
C GLU A 169 15.45 13.99 -2.17
N GLU A 170 14.16 14.27 -2.06
CA GLU A 170 13.16 13.29 -1.61
C GLU A 170 13.04 12.14 -2.64
N GLY A 171 13.17 10.90 -2.19
CA GLY A 171 12.83 9.72 -2.97
C GLY A 171 13.84 9.32 -4.05
N LEU A 172 15.04 9.90 -4.07
CA LEU A 172 16.07 9.68 -5.10
C LEU A 172 16.31 8.20 -5.45
N PHE A 173 16.29 7.31 -4.46
CA PHE A 173 16.53 5.87 -4.65
C PHE A 173 15.32 5.08 -5.19
N TYR A 174 14.18 5.73 -5.36
CA TYR A 174 12.93 5.09 -5.80
C TYR A 174 12.43 5.62 -7.15
N VAL A 175 13.23 6.47 -7.82
CA VAL A 175 12.89 7.09 -9.10
C VAL A 175 14.04 7.01 -10.09
N TRP A 176 13.70 6.70 -11.34
CA TRP A 176 14.68 6.24 -12.32
C TRP A 176 14.71 7.12 -13.55
N THR A 177 15.89 7.45 -14.05
CA THR A 177 16.05 7.99 -15.40
C THR A 177 16.00 6.87 -16.43
N LYS A 178 15.70 7.20 -17.69
CA LYS A 178 15.69 6.21 -18.76
C LYS A 178 17.09 5.65 -18.99
N GLU A 179 18.11 6.48 -18.83
CA GLU A 179 19.52 6.12 -18.99
C GLU A 179 19.98 5.12 -17.93
N GLU A 180 19.57 5.30 -16.66
CA GLU A 180 19.83 4.32 -15.59
C GLU A 180 19.17 2.97 -15.90
N LEU A 181 17.91 3.00 -16.37
CA LEU A 181 17.16 1.80 -16.72
C LEU A 181 17.79 1.07 -17.91
N GLU A 182 18.19 1.81 -18.95
CA GLU A 182 18.87 1.26 -20.13
C GLU A 182 20.21 0.62 -19.76
N ALA A 183 20.97 1.24 -18.87
CA ALA A 183 22.26 0.73 -18.41
C ALA A 183 22.15 -0.58 -17.63
N VAL A 184 21.07 -0.77 -16.86
CA VAL A 184 20.86 -1.96 -16.02
C VAL A 184 20.14 -3.09 -16.78
N LEU A 185 19.13 -2.75 -17.57
CA LEU A 185 18.22 -3.74 -18.20
C LEU A 185 18.71 -4.21 -19.57
N GLY A 186 19.46 -3.40 -20.31
CA GLY A 186 19.93 -3.75 -21.65
C GLY A 186 18.79 -4.20 -22.57
N ASP A 187 18.85 -5.44 -23.04
CA ASP A 187 17.88 -6.03 -23.97
C ASP A 187 16.45 -6.13 -23.38
N ASP A 188 16.32 -6.21 -22.05
CA ASP A 188 15.03 -6.32 -21.36
C ASP A 188 14.32 -4.96 -21.20
N LEU A 189 14.96 -3.85 -21.59
CA LEU A 189 14.40 -2.50 -21.42
C LEU A 189 13.03 -2.35 -22.10
N ALA A 190 12.83 -2.98 -23.26
CA ALA A 190 11.56 -2.91 -23.97
C ALA A 190 10.42 -3.56 -23.17
N LEU A 191 10.67 -4.76 -22.63
CA LEU A 191 9.72 -5.47 -21.78
C LEU A 191 9.41 -4.69 -20.50
N ALA A 192 10.47 -4.25 -19.80
CA ALA A 192 10.33 -3.46 -18.58
C ALA A 192 9.61 -2.12 -18.81
N THR A 193 9.75 -1.52 -20.00
CA THR A 193 9.06 -0.29 -20.37
C THR A 193 7.54 -0.47 -20.36
N ASP A 194 7.09 -1.57 -20.94
CA ASP A 194 5.67 -1.90 -20.99
C ASP A 194 5.16 -2.35 -19.61
N TYR A 195 5.92 -3.20 -18.93
CA TYR A 195 5.54 -3.77 -17.64
C TYR A 195 5.48 -2.73 -16.51
N TYR A 196 6.51 -1.88 -16.37
CA TYR A 196 6.62 -0.86 -15.32
C TYR A 196 6.16 0.54 -15.75
N SER A 197 5.47 0.65 -16.89
CA SER A 197 4.93 1.91 -17.40
C SER A 197 5.97 3.03 -17.52
N ILE A 198 7.14 2.74 -18.10
CA ILE A 198 8.23 3.69 -18.37
C ILE A 198 7.85 4.58 -19.58
N ASN A 199 6.74 5.29 -19.41
CA ASN A 199 6.08 6.15 -20.40
C ASN A 199 5.41 7.32 -19.67
N ALA A 200 4.54 8.07 -20.35
CA ALA A 200 3.86 9.23 -19.76
C ALA A 200 3.09 8.94 -18.45
N LYS A 201 2.67 7.69 -18.20
CA LYS A 201 2.02 7.29 -16.96
C LYS A 201 2.98 7.22 -15.79
N GLY A 202 4.17 6.63 -15.96
CA GLY A 202 5.22 6.56 -14.93
C GLY A 202 6.06 7.82 -14.81
N LEU A 203 6.11 8.66 -15.87
CA LEU A 203 6.90 9.88 -15.90
C LEU A 203 6.54 10.81 -14.74
N TRP A 204 7.57 11.26 -14.04
CA TRP A 204 7.53 12.15 -12.90
C TRP A 204 8.54 13.29 -13.09
N GLU A 205 8.81 14.03 -12.03
CA GLU A 205 9.62 15.24 -12.07
C GLU A 205 11.02 15.01 -12.63
N ARG A 206 11.54 16.06 -13.28
CA ARG A 206 12.92 16.12 -13.79
C ARG A 206 13.30 14.96 -14.74
N GLY A 207 12.32 14.40 -15.45
CA GLY A 207 12.56 13.32 -16.41
C GLY A 207 12.77 11.95 -15.77
N ARG A 208 12.49 11.81 -14.47
CA ARG A 208 12.54 10.53 -13.76
C ARG A 208 11.19 9.82 -13.83
N TYR A 209 11.19 8.51 -13.61
CA TYR A 209 10.02 7.65 -13.65
C TYR A 209 9.81 6.99 -12.30
N ILE A 210 8.55 6.97 -11.86
CA ILE A 210 8.09 6.09 -10.79
C ILE A 210 7.61 4.81 -11.47
N LEU A 211 8.22 3.68 -11.13
CA LEU A 211 7.85 2.39 -11.69
C LEU A 211 6.49 1.97 -11.13
N LEU A 212 5.57 1.59 -12.02
CA LEU A 212 4.22 1.15 -11.65
C LEU A 212 3.65 0.23 -12.72
N ARG A 213 2.84 -0.72 -12.28
CA ARG A 213 2.21 -1.72 -13.13
C ARG A 213 0.78 -1.29 -13.46
N GLN A 214 0.32 -1.63 -14.66
CA GLN A 214 -1.07 -1.39 -15.05
C GLN A 214 -1.98 -2.59 -14.78
N GLU A 215 -1.39 -3.77 -14.77
CA GLU A 215 -2.05 -5.05 -14.64
C GLU A 215 -1.15 -6.03 -13.87
N ASP A 216 -1.75 -7.12 -13.37
CA ASP A 216 -1.02 -8.20 -12.72
C ASP A 216 -0.24 -9.06 -13.74
N ASP A 217 0.60 -9.98 -13.25
CA ASP A 217 1.49 -10.81 -14.09
C ASP A 217 0.71 -11.68 -15.08
N ALA A 218 -0.39 -12.27 -14.63
CA ALA A 218 -1.19 -13.14 -15.48
C ALA A 218 -1.85 -12.34 -16.62
N ALA A 219 -2.32 -11.13 -16.33
CA ALA A 219 -2.89 -10.23 -17.32
C ALA A 219 -1.83 -9.73 -18.31
N PHE A 220 -0.66 -9.32 -17.82
CA PHE A 220 0.45 -8.85 -18.66
C PHE A 220 1.01 -9.96 -19.56
N ALA A 221 1.31 -11.13 -18.99
CA ALA A 221 1.77 -12.30 -19.74
C ALA A 221 0.81 -12.65 -20.89
N LYS A 222 -0.50 -12.60 -20.60
CA LYS A 222 -1.53 -12.84 -21.62
C LYS A 222 -1.55 -11.76 -22.70
N SER A 223 -1.30 -10.49 -22.37
CA SER A 223 -1.31 -9.38 -23.33
C SER A 223 -0.08 -9.37 -24.24
N THR A 224 1.06 -9.89 -23.75
CA THR A 224 2.32 -10.01 -24.49
C THR A 224 2.56 -11.38 -25.11
N GLY A 225 1.79 -12.39 -24.73
CA GLY A 225 1.97 -13.77 -25.18
C GLY A 225 3.14 -14.51 -24.52
N MET A 226 3.57 -14.05 -23.35
CA MET A 226 4.64 -14.64 -22.53
C MET A 226 4.09 -15.65 -21.53
N ASP A 227 4.95 -16.51 -21.00
CA ASP A 227 4.62 -17.31 -19.81
C ASP A 227 4.74 -16.41 -18.56
N PRO A 228 3.79 -16.41 -17.61
CA PRO A 228 3.94 -15.70 -16.34
C PRO A 228 5.22 -16.03 -15.56
N ASP A 229 5.76 -17.24 -15.71
CA ASP A 229 7.01 -17.64 -15.06
C ASP A 229 8.27 -17.05 -15.73
N GLU A 230 8.11 -16.41 -16.90
CA GLU A 230 9.17 -15.71 -17.65
C GLU A 230 9.18 -14.19 -17.41
N LEU A 231 8.24 -13.65 -16.63
CA LEU A 231 8.18 -12.25 -16.20
C LEU A 231 8.96 -12.02 -14.89
#